data_AF-A0A928YIW7-F1
#
_entry.id   AF-A0A928YIW7-F1
#
_cell.length_a   1.000
_cell.length_b   1.000
_cell.length_c   1.000
_cell.angle_alpha   90.00
_cell.angle_beta   90.00
_cell.angle_gamma   90.00
#
_symmetry.space_group_name_H-M   'P 1'
#
loop_
_entity.id
_entity.type
_entity.pdbx_description
1 polymer ?
#
loop_
_entity_poly.entity_id
_entity_poly.type
_entity_poly.pdbx_seq_one_letter_code
_entity_poly.pdbx_strand_id
1 'polypeptide(L)'
;MTFQVNGSNGKYDKLVADESVKYGRNAVENHLQYMEAPLVNDKDVPAPILNFSPTVNAGEENIQKLEKFVKANDEYLSKLPPLEYEYRYMAKPVNGNIDKKSLYGNAYEEMQAKELSVKEFENRYLINNDYTAEPLDINKDGKIDVAEYGANILAADILSKGTTDVRAVDGTINEKGWNAILAYTKKANAAAATKLYSNIYNTYNLSSNVSEFKPE
;
A
#
# COMPACT_ATOMS: atom_id res chain seq x y z
N MET A 1 -20.99 -5.80 -1.02
CA MET A 1 -20.42 -4.48 -0.66
C MET A 1 -18.93 -4.74 -0.48
N THR A 2 -18.08 -4.18 -1.34
CA THR A 2 -16.62 -4.41 -1.26
C THR A 2 -16.09 -3.68 -0.04
N PHE A 3 -15.23 -4.33 0.74
CA PHE A 3 -14.56 -3.68 1.87
C PHE A 3 -13.65 -2.57 1.35
N GLN A 4 -13.73 -1.38 1.94
CA GLN A 4 -12.96 -0.23 1.48
C GLN A 4 -12.09 0.31 2.61
N VAL A 5 -10.79 0.41 2.35
CA VAL A 5 -9.82 1.09 3.20
C VAL A 5 -9.58 2.48 2.64
N ASN A 6 -9.63 3.51 3.47
CA ASN A 6 -9.52 4.90 3.02
C ASN A 6 -8.91 5.81 4.10
N GLY A 7 -8.70 7.09 3.77
CA GLY A 7 -8.06 8.07 4.65
C GLY A 7 -8.99 8.91 5.54
N SER A 8 -10.30 8.62 5.60
CA SER A 8 -11.27 9.50 6.28
C SER A 8 -11.07 9.59 7.80
N ASN A 9 -10.50 8.56 8.40
CA ASN A 9 -10.10 8.51 9.82
C ASN A 9 -8.64 8.06 9.87
N GLY A 10 -7.87 8.42 10.90
CA GLY A 10 -6.49 7.98 11.01
C GLY A 10 -5.68 8.81 11.99
N LYS A 11 -4.41 9.05 11.70
CA LYS A 11 -3.50 9.79 12.56
C LYS A 11 -3.99 11.21 12.84
N TYR A 12 -4.26 11.50 14.11
CA TYR A 12 -4.55 12.84 14.60
C TYR A 12 -3.32 13.43 15.31
N ASP A 13 -2.18 13.47 14.62
CA ASP A 13 -0.93 14.03 15.16
C ASP A 13 -0.94 15.58 15.27
N LYS A 14 -1.95 16.22 14.68
CA LYS A 14 -2.12 17.69 14.60
C LYS A 14 -0.96 18.42 13.91
N LEU A 15 -0.09 17.68 13.21
CA LEU A 15 0.99 18.26 12.42
C LEU A 15 0.41 18.76 11.09
N VAL A 16 -0.40 17.92 10.43
CA VAL A 16 -0.98 18.27 9.12
C VAL A 16 -2.28 19.07 9.25
N ALA A 17 -2.24 20.32 8.79
CA ALA A 17 -3.41 21.19 8.72
C ALA A 17 -4.28 20.96 7.46
N ASP A 18 -3.69 20.52 6.35
CA ASP A 18 -4.41 20.30 5.10
C ASP A 18 -5.14 18.95 5.09
N GLU A 19 -6.47 18.98 4.98
CA GLU A 19 -7.31 17.77 5.04
C GLU A 19 -7.03 16.78 3.90
N SER A 20 -6.59 17.25 2.73
CA SER A 20 -6.29 16.38 1.59
C SER A 20 -5.00 15.61 1.84
N VAL A 21 -3.96 16.31 2.32
CA VAL A 21 -2.70 15.67 2.75
C VAL A 21 -2.95 14.66 3.85
N LYS A 22 -3.75 15.04 4.86
CA LYS A 22 -4.13 14.16 5.98
C LYS A 22 -4.83 12.89 5.49
N TYR A 23 -5.78 13.02 4.55
CA TYR A 23 -6.45 11.88 3.94
C TYR A 23 -5.45 10.92 3.29
N GLY A 24 -4.54 11.44 2.47
CA GLY A 24 -3.56 10.62 1.75
C GLY A 24 -2.69 9.78 2.69
N ARG A 25 -2.17 10.42 3.74
CA ARG A 25 -1.35 9.78 4.78
C ARG A 25 -2.14 8.74 5.57
N ASN A 26 -3.32 9.11 6.05
CA ASN A 26 -4.21 8.21 6.79
C ASN A 26 -4.60 6.97 5.99
N ALA A 27 -4.76 7.13 4.66
CA ALA A 27 -5.09 6.00 3.81
C ALA A 27 -3.98 4.93 3.88
N VAL A 28 -2.71 5.32 3.76
CA VAL A 28 -1.56 4.38 3.86
C VAL A 28 -1.55 3.70 5.22
N GLU A 29 -1.63 4.45 6.31
CA GLU A 29 -1.58 3.87 7.66
C GLU A 29 -2.75 2.91 7.91
N ASN A 30 -3.96 3.26 7.49
CA ASN A 30 -5.10 2.36 7.60
C ASN A 30 -4.91 1.11 6.74
N HIS A 31 -4.34 1.24 5.54
CA HIS A 31 -4.05 0.09 4.69
C HIS A 31 -3.05 -0.86 5.36
N LEU A 32 -1.94 -0.32 5.88
CA LEU A 32 -0.98 -1.09 6.68
C LEU A 32 -1.66 -1.77 7.88
N GLN A 33 -2.51 -1.05 8.62
CA GLN A 33 -3.16 -1.58 9.83
C GLN A 33 -4.20 -2.66 9.55
N TYR A 34 -5.03 -2.50 8.52
CA TYR A 34 -6.13 -3.42 8.24
C TYR A 34 -5.77 -4.55 7.29
N MET A 35 -4.77 -4.35 6.43
CA MET A 35 -4.41 -5.31 5.38
C MET A 35 -3.10 -6.03 5.66
N GLU A 36 -2.08 -5.35 6.19
CA GLU A 36 -0.75 -5.96 6.36
C GLU A 36 -0.49 -6.45 7.79
N ALA A 37 -0.85 -5.64 8.79
CA ALA A 37 -0.56 -5.95 10.18
C ALA A 37 -1.12 -7.30 10.67
N PRO A 38 -2.31 -7.76 10.24
CA PRO A 38 -2.80 -9.10 10.59
C PRO A 38 -1.95 -10.24 10.01
N LEU A 39 -1.27 -10.01 8.88
CA LEU A 39 -0.42 -10.99 8.20
C LEU A 39 1.00 -11.01 8.79
N VAL A 40 1.56 -9.84 9.08
CA VAL A 40 2.95 -9.70 9.56
C VAL A 40 3.08 -10.00 11.05
N ASN A 41 2.08 -9.66 11.85
CA ASN A 41 2.09 -9.86 13.31
C ASN A 41 1.45 -11.19 13.73
N ASP A 42 1.37 -12.17 12.82
CA ASP A 42 0.96 -13.52 13.18
C ASP A 42 1.92 -14.06 14.25
N LYS A 43 1.33 -14.61 15.32
CA LYS A 43 2.08 -15.15 16.45
C LYS A 43 2.44 -16.62 16.27
N ASP A 44 2.13 -17.21 15.10
CA ASP A 44 2.35 -18.61 14.73
C ASP A 44 2.07 -19.53 15.92
N VAL A 45 0.79 -19.76 16.20
CA VAL A 45 0.38 -20.62 17.32
C VAL A 45 0.55 -22.07 16.87
N PRO A 46 1.54 -22.83 17.36
CA PRO A 46 1.72 -24.20 16.93
C PRO A 46 0.63 -25.09 17.52
N ALA A 47 0.32 -26.19 16.82
CA ALA A 47 -0.57 -27.21 17.33
C ALA A 47 -0.08 -27.75 18.69
N PRO A 48 -0.96 -27.92 19.69
CA PRO A 48 -0.55 -28.33 21.02
C PRO A 48 -0.09 -29.80 21.04
N ILE A 49 0.93 -30.10 21.85
CA ILE A 49 1.34 -31.48 22.12
C ILE A 49 0.38 -32.11 23.13
N LEU A 50 -0.29 -33.18 22.70
CA LEU A 50 -1.25 -33.93 23.49
C LEU A 50 -0.56 -34.98 24.38
N ASN A 51 -1.07 -35.13 25.60
CA ASN A 51 -0.61 -36.11 26.58
C ASN A 51 -1.54 -37.34 26.55
N PHE A 52 -1.00 -38.51 26.19
CA PHE A 52 -1.74 -39.78 26.16
C PHE A 52 -1.40 -40.71 27.33
N SER A 53 -0.77 -40.19 28.38
CA SER A 53 -0.51 -40.97 29.60
C SER A 53 -1.83 -41.37 30.27
N PRO A 54 -1.88 -42.52 30.98
CA PRO A 54 -3.08 -43.01 31.64
C PRO A 54 -3.39 -42.28 32.96
N THR A 55 -2.94 -41.03 33.12
CA THR A 55 -3.22 -40.23 34.32
C THR A 55 -4.66 -39.74 34.31
N VAL A 56 -5.23 -39.52 35.50
CA VAL A 56 -6.64 -39.13 35.67
C VAL A 56 -6.98 -37.81 34.95
N ASN A 57 -5.99 -36.93 34.71
CA ASN A 57 -6.21 -35.58 34.19
C ASN A 57 -5.75 -35.37 32.74
N ALA A 58 -5.11 -36.36 32.10
CA ALA A 58 -4.55 -36.20 30.75
C ALA A 58 -5.62 -35.80 29.69
N GLY A 59 -6.83 -36.33 29.82
CA GLY A 59 -7.95 -35.98 28.95
C GLY A 59 -8.39 -34.52 29.08
N GLU A 60 -8.57 -34.04 30.30
CA GLU A 60 -8.95 -32.65 30.58
C GLU A 60 -7.88 -31.65 30.14
N GLU A 61 -6.60 -31.96 30.41
CA GLU A 61 -5.47 -31.13 29.96
C GLU A 61 -5.41 -31.03 28.43
N ASN A 62 -5.69 -32.13 27.71
CA ASN A 62 -5.74 -32.12 26.25
C ASN A 62 -6.89 -31.27 25.72
N ILE A 63 -8.08 -31.37 26.32
CA ILE A 63 -9.24 -30.56 25.94
C ILE A 63 -8.92 -29.07 26.11
N GLN A 64 -8.40 -28.65 27.26
CA GLN A 64 -8.04 -27.25 27.51
C GLN A 64 -6.99 -26.73 26.51
N LYS A 65 -5.99 -27.55 26.18
CA LYS A 65 -4.98 -27.20 25.17
C LYS A 65 -5.60 -27.01 23.79
N LEU A 66 -6.51 -27.90 23.38
CA LEU A 66 -7.21 -27.82 22.10
C LEU A 66 -8.16 -26.61 22.05
N GLU A 67 -8.93 -26.35 23.11
CA GLU A 67 -9.82 -25.18 23.19
C GLU A 67 -9.04 -23.87 23.08
N LYS A 68 -7.90 -23.77 23.78
CA LYS A 68 -7.03 -22.59 23.68
C LYS A 68 -6.47 -22.41 22.27
N PHE A 69 -6.05 -23.50 21.62
CA PHE A 69 -5.54 -23.48 20.26
C PHE A 69 -6.62 -23.05 19.26
N VAL A 70 -7.81 -23.66 19.30
CA VAL A 70 -8.94 -23.32 18.43
C VAL A 70 -9.34 -21.86 18.61
N LYS A 71 -9.48 -21.39 19.85
CA LYS A 71 -9.82 -19.99 20.13
C LYS A 71 -8.79 -19.01 19.56
N ALA A 72 -7.50 -19.30 19.71
CA ALA A 72 -6.45 -18.44 19.16
C ALA A 72 -6.48 -18.40 17.62
N ASN A 73 -6.73 -19.54 16.98
CA ASN A 73 -6.88 -19.60 15.52
C ASN A 73 -8.12 -18.88 15.03
N ASP A 74 -9.27 -19.04 15.69
CA ASP A 74 -10.50 -18.32 15.34
C ASP A 74 -10.31 -16.80 15.49
N GLU A 75 -9.65 -16.37 16.57
CA GLU A 75 -9.30 -14.96 16.77
C GLU A 75 -8.35 -14.44 15.69
N TYR A 76 -7.39 -15.23 15.22
CA TYR A 76 -6.51 -14.87 14.10
C TYR A 76 -7.27 -14.79 12.77
N LEU A 77 -8.00 -15.84 12.41
CA LEU A 77 -8.78 -15.90 11.16
C LEU A 77 -9.81 -14.76 11.08
N SER A 78 -10.40 -14.37 12.22
CA SER A 78 -11.34 -13.26 12.27
C SER A 78 -10.70 -11.88 12.02
N LYS A 79 -9.38 -11.76 12.16
CA LYS A 79 -8.61 -10.54 11.89
C LYS A 79 -8.03 -10.50 10.49
N LEU A 80 -8.04 -11.61 9.75
CA LEU A 80 -7.51 -11.65 8.40
C LEU A 80 -8.29 -10.68 7.51
N PRO A 81 -7.61 -9.92 6.66
CA PRO A 81 -8.29 -9.05 5.73
C PRO A 81 -9.13 -9.84 4.72
N PRO A 82 -10.17 -9.23 4.14
CA PRO A 82 -10.86 -9.81 3.00
C PRO A 82 -9.92 -9.91 1.79
N LEU A 83 -10.10 -10.96 0.99
CA LEU A 83 -9.33 -11.17 -0.25
C LEU A 83 -9.59 -10.04 -1.25
N GLU A 84 -10.85 -9.60 -1.36
CA GLU A 84 -11.24 -8.50 -2.24
C GLU A 84 -11.51 -7.24 -1.42
N TYR A 85 -10.76 -6.20 -1.71
CA TYR A 85 -10.92 -4.88 -1.10
C TYR A 85 -10.57 -3.78 -2.10
N GLU A 86 -11.02 -2.57 -1.79
CA GLU A 86 -10.60 -1.35 -2.47
C GLU A 86 -9.79 -0.47 -1.52
N TYR A 87 -8.64 -0.02 -1.99
CA TYR A 87 -7.82 0.97 -1.34
C TYR A 87 -8.08 2.35 -1.95
N ARG A 88 -8.68 3.26 -1.20
CA ARG A 88 -8.97 4.64 -1.64
C ARG A 88 -7.95 5.61 -1.08
N TYR A 89 -6.97 5.97 -1.89
CA TYR A 89 -5.87 6.87 -1.53
C TYR A 89 -6.20 8.34 -1.72
N MET A 90 -7.24 8.67 -2.50
CA MET A 90 -7.77 10.02 -2.63
C MET A 90 -9.28 10.03 -2.89
N ALA A 91 -9.91 11.20 -2.71
CA ALA A 91 -11.29 11.39 -3.11
C ALA A 91 -11.47 11.19 -4.63
N LYS A 92 -12.70 10.83 -5.05
CA LYS A 92 -13.00 10.63 -6.46
C LYS A 92 -12.66 11.89 -7.28
N PRO A 93 -11.93 11.77 -8.40
CA PRO A 93 -11.62 12.90 -9.27
C PRO A 93 -12.87 13.66 -9.71
N VAL A 94 -12.76 14.99 -9.78
CA VAL A 94 -13.84 15.89 -10.21
C VAL A 94 -13.44 16.53 -11.53
N ASN A 95 -14.24 16.29 -12.59
CA ASN A 95 -13.97 16.77 -13.95
C ASN A 95 -12.57 16.37 -14.47
N GLY A 96 -12.11 15.16 -14.12
CA GLY A 96 -10.78 14.67 -14.49
C GLY A 96 -9.62 15.25 -13.68
N ASN A 97 -9.87 16.16 -12.74
CA ASN A 97 -8.86 16.68 -11.84
C ASN A 97 -8.69 15.74 -10.64
N ILE A 98 -7.45 15.32 -10.41
CA ILE A 98 -7.06 14.52 -9.25
C ILE A 98 -6.74 15.43 -8.06
N ASP A 99 -6.89 14.89 -6.85
CA ASP A 99 -6.43 15.55 -5.63
C ASP A 99 -4.94 15.26 -5.42
N LYS A 100 -4.09 16.13 -5.98
CA LYS A 100 -2.63 16.00 -5.89
C LYS A 100 -2.11 16.04 -4.46
N LYS A 101 -2.75 16.79 -3.56
CA LYS A 101 -2.31 16.91 -2.17
C LYS A 101 -2.50 15.59 -1.43
N SER A 102 -3.64 14.94 -1.67
CA SER A 102 -3.88 13.60 -1.16
C SER A 102 -2.93 12.58 -1.75
N LEU A 103 -2.69 12.63 -3.07
CA LEU A 103 -1.68 11.78 -3.73
C LEU A 103 -0.26 11.96 -3.14
N TYR A 104 0.20 13.19 -2.93
CA TYR A 104 1.53 13.44 -2.37
C TYR A 104 1.62 13.06 -0.88
N GLY A 105 0.54 13.26 -0.12
CA GLY A 105 0.44 12.77 1.26
C GLY A 105 0.56 11.25 1.32
N ASN A 106 -0.11 10.56 0.40
CA ASN A 106 -0.03 9.12 0.24
C ASN A 106 1.39 8.66 -0.12
N ALA A 107 1.98 9.24 -1.17
CA ALA A 107 3.35 8.97 -1.59
C ALA A 107 4.37 9.20 -0.46
N TYR A 108 4.24 10.31 0.26
CA TYR A 108 5.11 10.63 1.39
C TYR A 108 5.04 9.57 2.50
N GLU A 109 3.83 9.09 2.83
CA GLU A 109 3.65 8.09 3.87
C GLU A 109 4.13 6.70 3.43
N GLU A 110 4.02 6.31 2.15
CA GLU A 110 4.64 5.06 1.67
C GLU A 110 6.17 5.15 1.62
N MET A 111 6.70 6.25 1.09
CA MET A 111 8.15 6.48 0.96
C MET A 111 8.84 6.81 2.30
N GLN A 112 8.06 7.26 3.29
CA GLN A 112 8.56 7.81 4.56
C GLN A 112 9.59 8.94 4.35
N ALA A 113 9.46 9.68 3.24
CA ALA A 113 10.36 10.75 2.81
C ALA A 113 9.72 11.60 1.72
N LYS A 114 10.17 12.85 1.56
CA LYS A 114 9.79 13.70 0.43
C LYS A 114 10.49 13.33 -0.87
N GLU A 115 11.68 12.76 -0.74
CA GLU A 115 12.61 12.46 -1.81
C GLU A 115 13.56 11.37 -1.32
N LEU A 116 13.88 10.40 -2.18
CA LEU A 116 14.89 9.38 -1.95
C LEU A 116 15.79 9.29 -3.19
N SER A 117 17.07 8.97 -3.01
CA SER A 117 17.86 8.55 -4.18
C SER A 117 17.30 7.23 -4.74
N VAL A 118 17.42 6.99 -6.05
CA VAL A 118 16.99 5.71 -6.67
C VAL A 118 17.59 4.53 -5.90
N LYS A 119 18.89 4.57 -5.62
CA LYS A 119 19.59 3.51 -4.89
C LYS A 119 19.03 3.28 -3.48
N GLU A 120 18.68 4.34 -2.76
CA GLU A 120 18.10 4.22 -1.44
C GLU A 120 16.69 3.62 -1.50
N PHE A 121 15.87 4.05 -2.46
CA PHE A 121 14.56 3.46 -2.71
C PHE A 121 14.70 1.96 -3.00
N GLU A 122 15.60 1.57 -3.91
CA GLU A 122 15.82 0.18 -4.27
C GLU A 122 16.22 -0.67 -3.06
N ASN A 123 17.12 -0.16 -2.21
CA ASN A 123 17.55 -0.87 -1.00
C ASN A 123 16.44 -1.05 0.03
N ARG A 124 15.49 -0.11 0.12
CA ARG A 124 14.40 -0.15 1.11
C ARG A 124 13.26 -1.06 0.66
N TYR A 125 12.90 -1.02 -0.62
CA TYR A 125 11.60 -1.51 -1.08
C TYR A 125 11.65 -2.64 -2.11
N LEU A 126 12.79 -2.87 -2.77
CA LEU A 126 12.86 -3.91 -3.80
C LEU A 126 13.28 -5.26 -3.25
N ILE A 127 12.61 -6.30 -3.74
CA ILE A 127 12.72 -7.67 -3.24
C ILE A 127 14.07 -8.29 -3.61
N ASN A 128 14.55 -8.04 -4.84
CA ASN A 128 15.79 -8.60 -5.36
C ASN A 128 16.33 -7.79 -6.56
N ASN A 129 17.46 -8.25 -7.12
CA ASN A 129 18.18 -7.59 -8.20
C ASN A 129 17.49 -7.62 -9.58
N ASP A 130 16.36 -8.32 -9.75
CA ASP A 130 15.59 -8.31 -11.01
C ASP A 130 14.64 -7.11 -11.11
N TYR A 131 14.47 -6.38 -10.00
CA TYR A 131 13.65 -5.18 -9.92
C TYR A 131 14.49 -3.92 -10.02
N THR A 132 13.87 -2.81 -10.41
CA THR A 132 14.50 -1.50 -10.43
C THR A 132 13.49 -0.37 -10.20
N ALA A 133 13.96 0.71 -9.58
CA ALA A 133 13.22 1.95 -9.40
C ALA A 133 13.59 3.04 -10.42
N GLU A 134 14.55 2.78 -11.34
CA GLU A 134 14.96 3.74 -12.40
C GLU A 134 13.80 4.32 -13.23
N PRO A 135 12.70 3.59 -13.51
CA PRO A 135 11.56 4.18 -14.22
C PRO A 135 10.83 5.27 -13.44
N LEU A 136 10.94 5.28 -12.11
CA LEU A 136 10.32 6.28 -11.24
C LEU A 136 11.09 7.59 -11.24
N ASP A 137 12.41 7.57 -11.46
CA ASP A 137 13.20 8.77 -11.74
C ASP A 137 12.87 9.27 -13.16
N ILE A 138 11.82 10.08 -13.26
CA ILE A 138 11.26 10.55 -14.53
C ILE A 138 12.12 11.69 -15.07
N ASN A 139 12.58 12.58 -14.19
CA ASN A 139 13.36 13.76 -14.57
C ASN A 139 14.85 13.47 -14.80
N LYS A 140 15.34 12.28 -14.43
CA LYS A 140 16.72 11.79 -14.57
C LYS A 140 17.73 12.53 -13.70
N ASP A 141 17.33 12.93 -12.50
CA ASP A 141 18.21 13.55 -11.50
C ASP A 141 18.84 12.55 -10.50
N GLY A 142 18.51 11.25 -10.64
CA GLY A 142 19.00 10.18 -9.78
C GLY A 142 18.20 10.01 -8.49
N LYS A 143 17.07 10.69 -8.36
CA LYS A 143 16.18 10.66 -7.21
C LYS A 143 14.74 10.40 -7.63
N ILE A 144 13.92 10.16 -6.62
CA ILE A 144 12.49 9.90 -6.73
C ILE A 144 11.84 10.81 -5.69
N ASP A 145 11.09 11.79 -6.14
CA ASP A 145 10.25 12.63 -5.28
C ASP A 145 8.81 12.09 -5.14
N VAL A 146 8.02 12.69 -4.25
CA VAL A 146 6.61 12.30 -4.04
C VAL A 146 5.72 12.48 -5.28
N ALA A 147 6.07 13.36 -6.23
CA ALA A 147 5.30 13.53 -7.46
C ALA A 147 5.61 12.42 -8.47
N GLU A 148 6.87 12.03 -8.57
CA GLU A 148 7.34 10.91 -9.36
C GLU A 148 6.81 9.58 -8.83
N TYR A 149 6.91 9.34 -7.52
CA TYR A 149 6.27 8.20 -6.89
C TYR A 149 4.74 8.24 -7.00
N GLY A 150 4.13 9.44 -6.94
CA GLY A 150 2.71 9.63 -7.20
C GLY A 150 2.26 9.11 -8.58
N ALA A 151 3.14 9.13 -9.59
CA ALA A 151 2.84 8.53 -10.88
C ALA A 151 2.71 6.99 -10.82
N ASN A 152 3.44 6.34 -9.90
CA ASN A 152 3.32 4.91 -9.63
C ASN A 152 1.98 4.55 -8.98
N ILE A 153 1.56 5.32 -7.98
CA ILE A 153 0.26 5.15 -7.31
C ILE A 153 -0.89 5.30 -8.32
N LEU A 154 -0.84 6.34 -9.15
CA LEU A 154 -1.83 6.53 -10.22
C LEU A 154 -1.79 5.41 -11.27
N ALA A 155 -0.60 4.86 -11.58
CA ALA A 155 -0.50 3.71 -12.47
C ALA A 155 -1.17 2.47 -11.87
N ALA A 156 -1.00 2.21 -10.57
CA ALA A 156 -1.69 1.11 -9.89
C ALA A 156 -3.22 1.31 -9.92
N ASP A 157 -3.73 2.54 -9.79
CA ASP A 157 -5.15 2.85 -9.98
C ASP A 157 -5.60 2.50 -11.40
N ILE A 158 -4.94 3.06 -12.43
CA ILE A 158 -5.28 2.82 -13.84
C ILE A 158 -5.26 1.32 -14.17
N LEU A 159 -4.26 0.59 -13.70
CA LEU A 159 -4.12 -0.85 -13.92
C LEU A 159 -5.17 -1.67 -13.17
N SER A 160 -5.70 -1.18 -12.05
CA SER A 160 -6.83 -1.80 -11.35
C SER A 160 -8.08 -1.91 -12.24
N LYS A 161 -8.16 -1.09 -13.29
CA LYS A 161 -9.26 -1.03 -14.27
C LYS A 161 -8.96 -1.86 -15.52
N GLY A 162 -7.81 -2.54 -15.57
CA GLY A 162 -7.41 -3.37 -16.70
C GLY A 162 -7.11 -2.57 -17.97
N THR A 163 -6.66 -1.33 -17.82
CA THR A 163 -6.36 -0.41 -18.92
C THR A 163 -5.04 0.31 -18.69
N THR A 164 -4.56 1.03 -19.69
CA THR A 164 -3.45 2.00 -19.60
C THR A 164 -3.89 3.40 -20.01
N ASP A 165 -5.19 3.64 -20.17
CA ASP A 165 -5.72 4.98 -20.39
C ASP A 165 -5.55 5.79 -19.09
N VAL A 166 -4.69 6.80 -19.16
CA VAL A 166 -4.37 7.67 -18.04
C VAL A 166 -5.59 8.38 -17.47
N ARG A 167 -6.68 8.53 -18.24
CA ARG A 167 -7.92 9.18 -17.78
C ARG A 167 -8.83 8.27 -16.95
N ALA A 168 -8.48 6.98 -16.79
CA ALA A 168 -9.29 6.01 -16.06
C ALA A 168 -9.16 6.09 -14.53
N VAL A 169 -8.29 6.97 -14.00
CA VAL A 169 -8.08 7.19 -12.56
C VAL A 169 -9.41 7.51 -11.86
N ASP A 170 -9.68 6.86 -10.73
CA ASP A 170 -10.86 7.11 -9.89
C ASP A 170 -10.57 7.25 -8.39
N GLY A 171 -9.29 7.23 -8.03
CA GLY A 171 -8.77 7.32 -6.67
C GLY A 171 -8.77 5.99 -5.92
N THR A 172 -8.90 4.85 -6.60
CA THR A 172 -8.90 3.52 -5.96
C THR A 172 -7.94 2.52 -6.58
N ILE A 173 -7.31 1.71 -5.75
CA ILE A 173 -6.46 0.59 -6.14
C ILE A 173 -7.08 -0.69 -5.60
N ASN A 174 -7.12 -1.74 -6.42
CA ASN A 174 -7.49 -3.08 -5.99
C ASN A 174 -6.33 -4.05 -6.20
N GLU A 175 -6.54 -5.31 -5.83
CA GLU A 175 -5.52 -6.36 -5.95
C GLU A 175 -4.93 -6.49 -7.37
N LYS A 176 -5.75 -6.26 -8.42
CA LYS A 176 -5.26 -6.32 -9.81
C LYS A 176 -4.25 -5.21 -10.09
N GLY A 177 -4.50 -4.00 -9.60
CA GLY A 177 -3.56 -2.88 -9.73
C GLY A 177 -2.25 -3.14 -9.01
N TRP A 178 -2.31 -3.62 -7.76
CA TRP A 178 -1.13 -3.98 -6.97
C TRP A 178 -0.30 -5.10 -7.61
N ASN A 179 -0.95 -6.16 -8.08
CA ASN A 179 -0.26 -7.25 -8.76
C ASN A 179 0.33 -6.80 -10.11
N ALA A 180 -0.37 -5.94 -10.84
CA ALA A 180 0.12 -5.42 -12.11
C ALA A 180 1.34 -4.49 -11.92
N ILE A 181 1.34 -3.61 -10.92
CA ILE A 181 2.44 -2.66 -10.72
C ILE A 181 3.76 -3.37 -10.37
N LEU A 182 3.70 -4.52 -9.69
CA LEU A 182 4.87 -5.36 -9.44
C LEU A 182 5.53 -5.87 -10.73
N ALA A 183 4.77 -6.05 -11.82
CA ALA A 183 5.36 -6.38 -13.11
C ALA A 183 6.13 -5.17 -13.69
N TYR A 184 5.65 -3.95 -13.46
CA TYR A 184 6.28 -2.72 -13.94
C TYR A 184 7.53 -2.31 -13.15
N THR A 185 7.77 -2.88 -11.97
CA THR A 185 9.03 -2.69 -11.23
C THR A 185 10.13 -3.66 -11.68
N LYS A 186 9.84 -4.63 -12.56
CA LYS A 186 10.86 -5.54 -13.12
C LYS A 186 11.73 -4.82 -14.17
N LYS A 187 13.04 -5.05 -14.14
CA LYS A 187 14.01 -4.53 -15.12
C LYS A 187 13.62 -4.83 -16.57
N ALA A 188 13.08 -6.03 -16.83
CA ALA A 188 12.61 -6.44 -18.16
C ALA A 188 11.48 -5.54 -18.71
N ASN A 189 10.74 -4.85 -17.85
CA ASN A 189 9.62 -3.98 -18.22
C ASN A 189 9.93 -2.48 -18.05
N ALA A 190 11.19 -2.11 -17.75
CA ALA A 190 11.58 -0.73 -17.45
C ALA A 190 11.14 0.27 -18.53
N ALA A 191 11.29 -0.09 -19.82
CA ALA A 191 10.87 0.78 -20.92
C ALA A 191 9.35 1.05 -20.94
N ALA A 192 8.54 0.02 -20.64
CA ALA A 192 7.09 0.16 -20.56
C ALA A 192 6.68 1.00 -19.33
N ALA A 193 7.37 0.79 -18.19
CA ALA A 193 7.18 1.56 -16.96
C ALA A 193 7.51 3.04 -17.17
N THR A 194 8.68 3.36 -17.73
CA THR A 194 9.07 4.75 -18.03
C THR A 194 8.02 5.43 -18.90
N LYS A 195 7.55 4.76 -19.96
CA LYS A 195 6.51 5.32 -20.83
C LYS A 195 5.21 5.60 -20.08
N LEU A 196 4.73 4.66 -19.26
CA LEU A 196 3.49 4.81 -18.51
C LEU A 196 3.60 5.94 -17.46
N TYR A 197 4.65 5.89 -16.63
CA TYR A 197 4.85 6.86 -15.55
C TYR A 197 5.08 8.26 -16.08
N SER A 198 5.91 8.45 -17.11
CA SER A 198 6.08 9.76 -17.74
C SER A 198 4.78 10.28 -18.37
N ASN A 199 3.96 9.41 -18.98
CA ASN A 199 2.68 9.83 -19.55
C ASN A 199 1.71 10.31 -18.47
N ILE A 200 1.61 9.58 -17.35
CA ILE A 200 0.78 9.97 -16.20
C ILE A 200 1.29 11.29 -15.60
N TYR A 201 2.59 11.37 -15.33
CA TYR A 201 3.24 12.54 -14.74
C TYR A 201 2.96 13.82 -15.54
N ASN A 202 3.09 13.73 -16.87
CA ASN A 202 2.84 14.84 -17.77
C ASN A 202 1.34 15.15 -17.92
N THR A 203 0.48 14.13 -18.04
CA THR A 203 -0.97 14.30 -18.19
C THR A 203 -1.57 15.06 -17.01
N TYR A 204 -1.14 14.72 -15.80
CA TYR A 204 -1.63 15.36 -14.58
C TYR A 204 -0.78 16.54 -14.13
N ASN A 205 0.30 16.87 -14.85
CA ASN A 205 1.25 17.93 -14.49
C ASN A 205 1.73 17.79 -13.03
N LEU A 206 2.23 16.61 -12.65
CA LEU A 206 2.54 16.30 -11.26
C LEU A 206 3.73 17.09 -10.69
N SER A 207 4.58 17.67 -11.53
CA SER A 207 5.63 18.60 -11.08
C SER A 207 5.06 19.90 -10.49
N SER A 208 3.83 20.28 -10.83
CA SER A 208 3.24 21.54 -10.35
C SER A 208 2.99 21.48 -8.85
N ASN A 209 3.43 22.51 -8.13
CA ASN A 209 3.16 22.72 -6.70
C ASN A 209 3.74 21.63 -5.78
N VAL A 210 4.63 20.75 -6.27
CA VAL A 210 5.32 19.76 -5.43
C VAL A 210 6.20 20.46 -4.38
N SER A 211 6.80 21.59 -4.72
CA SER A 211 7.60 22.42 -3.80
C SER A 211 6.76 23.04 -2.68
N GLU A 212 5.45 23.18 -2.87
CA GLU A 212 4.51 23.71 -1.88
C GLU A 212 3.96 22.62 -0.95
N PHE A 213 4.24 21.34 -1.23
CA PHE A 213 3.78 20.22 -0.43
C PHE A 213 4.42 20.23 0.98
N LYS A 214 3.55 20.25 1.99
CA LYS A 214 3.90 20.20 3.40
C LYS A 214 3.31 18.92 4.02
N PRO A 215 4.15 17.91 4.30
CA PRO A 215 3.71 16.65 4.89
C PRO A 215 3.43 16.78 6.38
N GLU A 216 3.91 17.87 7.01
CA GLU A 216 3.80 18.26 8.41
C GLU A 216 3.67 19.78 8.50
#